data_AF-A0ABC8S9Z9-F1
#
_entry.id   AF-A0ABC8S9Z9-F1
#
_cell.length_a   1.000
_cell.length_b   1.000
_cell.length_c   1.000
_cell.angle_alpha   90.00
_cell.angle_beta   90.00
_cell.angle_gamma   90.00
#
_symmetry.space_group_name_H-M   'P 1'
#
loop_
_entity.id
_entity.type
_entity.pdbx_description
1 polymer ?
#
loop_
_entity_poly.entity_id
_entity_poly.type
_entity_poly.pdbx_seq_one_letter_code
_entity_poly.pdbx_strand_id
1 'polypeptide(L)'
;MEDDLPNNGSQSTLLFGGHQSWQQREESFKLKSTMKVHCGFMHKGGADMDPQDIKYAKKCRFVVASGIFDGYDTPHQPSNISQRSQELFCFLMVVDEISLDFIKKNVTVREDKDGGQWVGIWRLVLLRHQPYDEPRRNGKVPKILTHRLFPQAQYSIWIDGKMELLVDPLLILERYLWRGKHTFAIAQHKHHRSIFEEADANKRRKRYARPLIDLHMKIYRYEGMEPWSPMKKTVSDVPEGAIIIREHTALNNLFSCLWSNEVHLFTPRDQLSFGYVVYRLGGLFKFFMFPNCEYNSLFVLHPHTREHSSKVEWVKSLDEFNKKNNGLKESRGGLGLWTPYPGNLDLVVLPPVARTSKAG
;
A
#
# COMPACT_ATOMS: atom_id res chain seq x y z
N MET A 1 -6.71 21.50 -10.77
CA MET A 1 -8.12 21.16 -10.98
C MET A 1 -8.78 21.52 -9.68
N GLU A 2 -9.45 22.66 -9.68
CA GLU A 2 -10.21 23.15 -8.52
C GLU A 2 -11.43 22.26 -8.36
N ASP A 3 -11.55 21.61 -7.21
CA ASP A 3 -12.76 20.92 -6.81
C ASP A 3 -13.73 21.98 -6.25
N ASP A 4 -14.81 22.26 -6.99
CA ASP A 4 -15.94 23.03 -6.47
C ASP A 4 -16.64 22.24 -5.36
N LEU A 5 -16.58 22.73 -4.12
CA LEU A 5 -17.30 22.18 -2.98
C LEU A 5 -18.65 22.89 -2.81
N PRO A 6 -19.77 22.16 -2.62
CA PRO A 6 -21.00 22.77 -2.12
C PRO A 6 -20.79 23.18 -0.66
N ASN A 7 -21.02 24.45 -0.40
CA ASN A 7 -20.85 25.11 0.88
C ASN A 7 -21.96 24.64 1.85
N ASN A 8 -21.71 23.56 2.61
CA ASN A 8 -22.54 23.15 3.75
C ASN A 8 -21.71 23.23 5.03
N GLY A 9 -22.16 24.07 5.97
CA GLY A 9 -21.49 24.53 7.19
C GLY A 9 -21.22 23.48 8.28
N SER A 10 -20.62 22.35 7.94
CA SER A 10 -19.83 21.55 8.88
C SER A 10 -18.45 21.37 8.26
N GLN A 11 -17.39 21.87 8.91
CA GLN A 11 -16.02 21.59 8.51
C GLN A 11 -15.75 20.08 8.65
N SER A 12 -16.12 19.32 7.62
CA SER A 12 -15.69 17.94 7.45
C SER A 12 -14.16 17.99 7.35
N THR A 13 -13.46 17.31 8.24
CA THR A 13 -12.00 17.15 8.17
C THR A 13 -11.64 16.69 6.75
N LEU A 14 -10.75 17.43 6.08
CA LEU A 14 -10.33 17.09 4.72
C LEU A 14 -9.41 15.86 4.80
N LEU A 15 -9.85 14.74 4.24
CA LEU A 15 -9.15 13.46 4.33
C LEU A 15 -8.38 13.17 3.05
N PHE A 16 -7.21 12.52 3.19
CA PHE A 16 -6.36 12.15 2.07
C PHE A 16 -7.09 11.42 0.93
N GLY A 17 -7.93 10.44 1.27
CA GLY A 17 -8.76 9.69 0.32
C GLY A 17 -10.14 10.31 0.06
N GLY A 18 -10.48 11.39 0.76
CA GLY A 18 -11.82 11.98 0.77
C GLY A 18 -12.85 11.13 1.52
N HIS A 19 -14.11 11.54 1.46
CA HIS A 19 -15.24 10.84 2.09
C HIS A 19 -15.99 10.02 1.04
N GLN A 20 -15.39 8.91 0.59
CA GLN A 20 -16.04 8.03 -0.38
C GLN A 20 -17.24 7.32 0.26
N SER A 21 -18.43 7.51 -0.31
CA SER A 21 -19.64 6.79 0.12
C SER A 21 -19.63 5.33 -0.36
N TRP A 22 -20.43 4.46 0.26
CA TRP A 22 -20.61 3.08 -0.19
C TRP A 22 -21.06 2.99 -1.65
N GLN A 23 -21.98 3.88 -2.08
CA GLN A 23 -22.41 3.94 -3.46
C GLN A 23 -21.27 4.32 -4.42
N GLN A 24 -20.48 5.34 -4.07
CA GLN A 24 -19.32 5.76 -4.88
C GLN A 24 -18.25 4.67 -4.96
N ARG A 25 -18.05 3.92 -3.87
CA ARG A 25 -17.19 2.72 -3.87
C ARG A 25 -17.70 1.69 -4.87
N GLU A 26 -18.98 1.35 -4.82
CA GLU A 26 -19.57 0.37 -5.75
C GLU A 26 -19.51 0.82 -7.21
N GLU A 27 -19.73 2.11 -7.47
CA GLU A 27 -19.59 2.69 -8.81
C GLU A 27 -18.13 2.66 -9.30
N SER A 28 -17.14 2.80 -8.42
CA SER A 28 -15.72 2.78 -8.80
C SER A 28 -15.23 1.43 -9.35
N PHE A 29 -15.94 0.33 -9.05
CA PHE A 29 -15.66 -0.99 -9.60
C PHE A 29 -16.42 -1.27 -10.91
N LYS A 30 -17.30 -0.37 -11.36
CA LYS A 30 -18.02 -0.48 -12.65
C LYS A 30 -17.23 0.26 -13.73
N LEU A 31 -16.31 -0.46 -14.38
CA LEU A 31 -15.35 0.13 -15.32
C LEU A 31 -16.07 0.73 -16.54
N LYS A 32 -15.68 1.96 -16.87
CA LYS A 32 -16.11 2.71 -18.06
C LYS A 32 -14.87 3.18 -18.82
N SER A 33 -15.02 3.52 -20.11
CA SER A 33 -13.91 4.08 -20.91
C SER A 33 -13.36 5.37 -20.30
N THR A 34 -14.21 6.16 -19.66
CA THR A 34 -13.85 7.32 -18.86
C THR A 34 -14.54 7.27 -17.50
N MET A 35 -13.78 7.45 -16.42
CA MET A 35 -14.32 7.53 -15.07
C MET A 35 -13.40 8.36 -14.19
N LYS A 36 -13.99 9.00 -13.19
CA LYS A 36 -13.27 9.63 -12.09
C LYS A 36 -13.39 8.73 -10.87
N VAL A 37 -12.28 8.50 -10.17
CA VAL A 37 -12.23 7.69 -8.95
C VAL A 37 -11.46 8.43 -7.88
N HIS A 38 -11.82 8.19 -6.62
CA HIS A 38 -10.97 8.58 -5.50
C HIS A 38 -9.60 7.88 -5.64
N CYS A 39 -8.51 8.62 -5.44
CA CYS A 39 -7.15 8.06 -5.59
C CYS A 39 -6.12 8.84 -4.74
N GLY A 40 -6.49 9.17 -3.51
CA GLY A 40 -5.64 9.94 -2.60
C GLY A 40 -5.37 11.38 -3.08
N PHE A 41 -4.55 12.11 -2.34
CA PHE A 41 -4.12 13.48 -2.65
C PHE A 41 -5.28 14.46 -2.85
N MET A 42 -6.37 14.29 -2.11
CA MET A 42 -7.42 15.31 -2.03
C MET A 42 -6.83 16.63 -1.51
N HIS A 43 -7.39 17.76 -1.93
CA HIS A 43 -6.87 19.07 -1.54
C HIS A 43 -6.75 19.19 -0.02
N LYS A 44 -5.55 19.57 0.46
CA LYS A 44 -5.18 19.65 1.90
C LYS A 44 -5.37 18.34 2.68
N GLY A 45 -5.36 17.19 1.99
CA GLY A 45 -5.47 15.86 2.58
C GLY A 45 -4.14 15.27 3.11
N GLY A 46 -3.01 15.97 2.91
CA GLY A 46 -1.69 15.56 3.38
C GLY A 46 -0.85 14.81 2.33
N ALA A 47 0.31 14.29 2.78
CA ALA A 47 1.38 13.74 1.94
C ALA A 47 1.93 14.75 0.92
N ASP A 48 2.24 15.95 1.40
CA ASP A 48 2.80 17.02 0.58
C ASP A 48 4.30 16.77 0.36
N MET A 49 4.72 16.84 -0.91
CA MET A 49 6.14 16.78 -1.29
C MET A 49 6.72 18.19 -1.39
N ASP A 50 7.99 18.33 -1.03
CA ASP A 50 8.70 19.60 -1.21
C ASP A 50 8.82 19.94 -2.72
N PRO A 51 8.67 21.22 -3.13
CA PRO A 51 8.67 21.62 -4.54
C PRO A 51 9.90 21.18 -5.33
N GLN A 52 11.07 21.13 -4.68
CA GLN A 52 12.31 20.63 -5.26
C GLN A 52 12.25 19.15 -5.62
N ASP A 53 11.60 18.32 -4.79
CA ASP A 53 11.46 16.89 -5.03
C ASP A 53 10.37 16.61 -6.07
N ILE A 54 9.32 17.42 -6.10
CA ILE A 54 8.35 17.41 -7.21
C ILE A 54 9.06 17.72 -8.54
N LYS A 55 9.93 18.74 -8.55
CA LYS A 55 10.72 19.11 -9.74
C LYS A 55 11.66 17.96 -10.14
N TYR A 56 12.35 17.34 -9.19
CA TYR A 56 13.22 16.20 -9.45
C TYR A 56 12.44 14.98 -9.96
N ALA A 57 11.28 14.66 -9.39
CA ALA A 57 10.48 13.52 -9.79
C ALA A 57 9.94 13.62 -11.23
N LYS A 58 9.75 14.84 -11.75
CA LYS A 58 9.25 15.05 -13.13
C LYS A 58 10.18 14.51 -14.23
N LYS A 59 11.49 14.34 -13.98
CA LYS A 59 12.42 13.72 -14.94
C LYS A 59 12.48 12.19 -14.85
N CYS A 60 11.89 11.60 -13.81
CA CYS A 60 12.01 10.18 -13.54
C CYS A 60 11.02 9.37 -14.38
N ARG A 61 11.53 8.67 -15.41
CA ARG A 61 10.74 7.71 -16.21
C ARG A 61 10.77 6.30 -15.64
N PHE A 62 11.87 5.93 -14.99
CA PHE A 62 12.05 4.67 -14.29
C PHE A 62 12.31 4.97 -12.83
N VAL A 63 11.55 4.35 -11.93
CA VAL A 63 11.64 4.63 -10.50
C VAL A 63 11.88 3.33 -9.74
N VAL A 64 12.89 3.32 -8.88
CA VAL A 64 12.94 2.40 -7.74
C VAL A 64 12.49 3.20 -6.53
N ALA A 65 11.41 2.77 -5.89
CA ALA A 65 10.81 3.45 -4.76
C ALA A 65 10.89 2.58 -3.51
N SER A 66 11.20 3.20 -2.38
CA SER A 66 11.08 2.62 -1.04
C SER A 66 10.50 3.66 -0.09
N GLY A 67 10.27 3.29 1.17
CA GLY A 67 9.88 4.25 2.17
C GLY A 67 10.06 3.78 3.60
N ILE A 68 10.30 4.75 4.48
CA ILE A 68 10.51 4.56 5.91
C ILE A 68 9.64 5.57 6.66
N PHE A 69 8.81 5.07 7.57
CA PHE A 69 7.88 5.89 8.34
C PHE A 69 8.03 5.53 9.83
N ASP A 70 7.87 6.52 10.71
CA ASP A 70 7.95 6.35 12.17
C ASP A 70 9.28 5.71 12.65
N GLY A 71 10.36 5.92 11.87
CA GLY A 71 11.70 5.39 12.16
C GLY A 71 11.76 3.86 12.21
N TYR A 72 10.84 3.18 11.53
CA TYR A 72 10.63 1.73 11.63
C TYR A 72 11.75 0.87 11.03
N ASP A 73 12.47 1.45 10.08
CA ASP A 73 13.55 0.80 9.32
C ASP A 73 14.74 1.75 9.17
N THR A 74 15.88 1.21 8.73
CA THR A 74 17.06 1.97 8.31
C THR A 74 17.23 1.93 6.80
N PRO A 75 17.77 2.97 6.16
CA PRO A 75 18.07 2.92 4.73
C PRO A 75 19.08 1.83 4.38
N HIS A 76 18.72 0.88 3.52
CA HIS A 76 19.63 -0.14 2.99
C HIS A 76 20.02 0.19 1.54
N GLN A 77 21.31 0.19 1.25
CA GLN A 77 21.82 0.51 -0.10
C GLN A 77 21.63 -0.70 -1.03
N PRO A 78 21.08 -0.51 -2.24
CA PRO A 78 21.02 -1.59 -3.20
C PRO A 78 22.46 -1.99 -3.62
N SER A 79 22.67 -3.29 -3.79
CA SER A 79 23.92 -3.92 -4.19
C SER A 79 23.87 -4.32 -5.68
N ASN A 80 25.03 -4.40 -6.34
CA ASN A 80 25.15 -4.85 -7.74
C ASN A 80 24.35 -4.06 -8.79
N ILE A 81 24.19 -2.75 -8.59
CA ILE A 81 23.49 -1.89 -9.56
C ILE A 81 24.45 -1.43 -10.65
N SER A 82 24.18 -1.81 -11.89
CA SER A 82 24.98 -1.43 -13.05
C SER A 82 24.97 0.09 -13.26
N GLN A 83 26.04 0.64 -13.85
CA GLN A 83 26.10 2.05 -14.20
C GLN A 83 24.90 2.48 -15.06
N ARG A 84 24.49 1.63 -16.01
CA ARG A 84 23.32 1.87 -16.85
C ARG A 84 22.05 2.08 -16.05
N SER A 85 21.83 1.25 -15.02
CA SER A 85 20.66 1.36 -14.15
C SER A 85 20.73 2.56 -13.20
N GLN A 86 21.94 2.95 -12.74
CA GLN A 86 22.12 4.17 -11.96
C GLN A 86 21.78 5.43 -12.77
N GLU A 87 22.06 5.44 -14.07
CA GLU A 87 21.71 6.55 -14.98
C GLU A 87 20.23 6.55 -15.36
N LEU A 88 19.63 5.37 -15.51
CA LEU A 88 18.25 5.22 -15.99
C LEU A 88 17.20 5.40 -14.90
N PHE A 89 17.44 4.86 -13.70
CA PHE A 89 16.47 4.83 -12.61
C PHE A 89 16.70 5.96 -11.61
N CYS A 90 15.60 6.61 -11.21
CA CYS A 90 15.58 7.40 -9.99
C CYS A 90 15.35 6.49 -8.79
N PHE A 91 16.28 6.49 -7.84
CA PHE A 91 16.16 5.80 -6.55
C PHE A 91 15.57 6.77 -5.53
N LEU A 92 14.30 6.60 -5.20
CA LEU A 92 13.53 7.53 -4.36
C LEU A 92 13.09 6.82 -3.07
N MET A 93 13.52 7.34 -1.92
CA MET A 93 13.14 6.84 -0.61
C MET A 93 12.22 7.85 0.06
N VAL A 94 10.96 7.48 0.22
CA VAL A 94 9.93 8.35 0.78
C VAL A 94 9.94 8.25 2.29
N VAL A 95 10.09 9.38 2.98
CA VAL A 95 10.24 9.42 4.44
C VAL A 95 9.28 10.42 5.08
N ASP A 96 8.89 10.17 6.32
CA ASP A 96 8.26 11.17 7.17
C ASP A 96 9.29 11.98 7.97
N GLU A 97 8.83 13.02 8.66
CA GLU A 97 9.69 13.91 9.46
C GLU A 97 10.46 13.14 10.55
N ILE A 98 9.78 12.20 11.22
CA ILE A 98 10.38 11.35 12.26
C ILE A 98 11.53 10.51 11.69
N SER A 99 11.30 9.86 10.55
CA SER A 99 12.32 9.01 9.91
C SER A 99 13.45 9.85 9.33
N LEU A 100 13.16 11.02 8.77
CA LEU A 100 14.21 11.93 8.28
C LEU A 100 15.14 12.38 9.41
N ASP A 101 14.60 12.76 10.56
CA ASP A 101 15.38 13.15 11.73
C ASP A 101 16.19 11.98 12.29
N PHE A 102 15.60 10.77 12.34
CA PHE A 102 16.30 9.56 12.74
C PHE A 102 17.47 9.24 11.80
N ILE A 103 17.25 9.33 10.48
CA ILE A 103 18.27 9.09 9.46
C ILE A 103 19.40 10.12 9.60
N LYS A 104 19.10 11.42 9.73
CA LYS A 104 20.11 12.48 9.87
C LYS A 104 21.00 12.30 11.10
N LYS A 105 20.49 11.68 12.16
CA LYS A 105 21.25 11.40 13.40
C LYS A 105 22.16 10.18 13.29
N ASN A 106 21.79 9.19 12.48
CA ASN A 106 22.43 7.88 12.47
C ASN A 106 23.20 7.55 11.19
N VAL A 107 22.93 8.26 10.09
CA VAL A 107 23.50 7.99 8.77
C VAL A 107 23.93 9.30 8.11
N THR A 108 25.02 9.26 7.34
CA THR A 108 25.48 10.42 6.57
C THR A 108 24.48 10.78 5.47
N VAL A 109 23.91 11.97 5.58
CA VAL A 109 23.05 12.57 4.55
C VAL A 109 23.86 13.60 3.77
N ARG A 110 23.94 13.45 2.44
CA ARG A 110 24.52 14.45 1.54
C ARG A 110 23.43 15.34 0.94
N GLU A 111 23.75 16.61 0.72
CA GLU A 111 22.89 17.53 -0.02
C GLU A 111 23.50 17.83 -1.39
N ASP A 112 22.69 17.80 -2.44
CA ASP A 112 23.11 18.20 -3.78
C ASP A 112 22.91 19.72 -4.00
N LYS A 113 23.47 20.25 -5.09
CA LYS A 113 23.38 21.67 -5.45
C LYS A 113 21.94 22.20 -5.66
N ASP A 114 20.99 21.31 -5.87
CA ASP A 114 19.58 21.61 -6.09
C ASP A 114 18.76 21.42 -4.79
N GLY A 115 19.43 21.30 -3.63
CA GLY A 115 18.84 21.16 -2.29
C GLY A 115 18.39 19.74 -1.95
N GLY A 116 18.63 18.77 -2.83
CA GLY A 116 18.19 17.39 -2.64
C GLY A 116 19.00 16.65 -1.58
N GLN A 117 18.31 15.96 -0.66
CA GLN A 117 18.95 15.16 0.38
C GLN A 117 19.09 13.70 -0.06
N TRP A 118 20.22 13.07 0.26
CA TRP A 118 20.51 11.70 -0.18
C TRP A 118 21.23 10.87 0.86
N VAL A 119 20.95 9.57 0.83
CA VAL A 119 21.69 8.53 1.56
C VAL A 119 22.19 7.52 0.53
N GLY A 120 23.49 7.57 0.23
CA GLY A 120 24.08 6.81 -0.88
C GLY A 120 23.39 7.13 -2.21
N ILE A 121 22.79 6.13 -2.85
CA ILE A 121 22.04 6.29 -4.11
C ILE A 121 20.60 6.79 -3.90
N TRP A 122 20.03 6.60 -2.72
CA TRP A 122 18.66 7.00 -2.42
C TRP A 122 18.55 8.52 -2.29
N ARG A 123 17.70 9.16 -3.10
CA ARG A 123 17.21 10.50 -2.82
C ARG A 123 16.09 10.41 -1.81
N LEU A 124 16.21 11.15 -0.71
CA LEU A 124 15.15 11.26 0.29
C LEU A 124 14.06 12.19 -0.24
N VAL A 125 12.81 11.73 -0.14
CA VAL A 125 11.62 12.51 -0.50
C VAL A 125 10.77 12.64 0.76
N LEU A 126 10.77 13.84 1.35
CA LEU A 126 9.99 14.10 2.56
C LEU A 126 8.49 14.23 2.20
N LEU A 127 7.65 13.43 2.86
CA LEU A 127 6.20 13.63 2.87
C LEU A 127 5.80 14.34 4.15
N ARG A 128 5.43 15.62 4.01
CA ARG A 128 4.88 16.44 5.09
C ARG A 128 3.39 16.18 5.28
N HIS A 129 2.90 16.55 6.46
CA HIS A 129 1.50 16.42 6.83
C HIS A 129 0.99 14.99 6.58
N GLN A 130 1.51 14.04 7.35
CA GLN A 130 1.17 12.62 7.19
C GLN A 130 -0.34 12.43 7.04
N PRO A 131 -0.82 11.70 6.02
CA PRO A 131 -2.25 11.61 5.72
C PRO A 131 -3.05 10.83 6.77
N TYR A 132 -2.40 9.97 7.55
CA TYR A 132 -3.04 9.06 8.50
C TYR A 132 -2.40 9.12 9.88
N ASP A 133 -3.18 8.75 10.89
CA ASP A 133 -2.72 8.64 12.28
C ASP A 133 -1.89 7.38 12.51
N GLU A 134 -2.16 6.33 11.71
CA GLU A 134 -1.48 5.05 11.78
C GLU A 134 -0.29 5.02 10.78
N PRO A 135 0.95 4.82 11.25
CA PRO A 135 2.12 4.94 10.39
C PRO A 135 2.24 3.89 9.27
N ARG A 136 1.73 2.67 9.43
CA ARG A 136 1.77 1.67 8.35
C ARG A 136 0.90 2.09 7.19
N ARG A 137 -0.24 2.73 7.46
CA ARG A 137 -1.14 3.30 6.46
C ARG A 137 -0.44 4.41 5.69
N ASN A 138 0.35 5.26 6.37
CA ASN A 138 1.21 6.25 5.71
C ASN A 138 2.23 5.56 4.78
N GLY A 139 2.86 4.46 5.21
CA GLY A 139 3.74 3.65 4.37
C GLY A 139 3.05 3.03 3.15
N LYS A 140 1.71 2.86 3.15
CA LYS A 140 0.97 2.38 1.97
C LYS A 140 0.83 3.44 0.88
N VAL A 141 0.97 4.72 1.19
CA VAL A 141 0.87 5.80 0.21
C VAL A 141 1.95 5.68 -0.86
N PRO A 142 3.26 5.71 -0.54
CA PRO A 142 4.27 5.58 -1.58
C PRO A 142 4.34 4.18 -2.19
N LYS A 143 3.90 3.16 -1.45
CA LYS A 143 3.81 1.78 -1.91
C LYS A 143 2.76 1.58 -3.00
N ILE A 144 1.53 1.97 -2.74
CA ILE A 144 0.39 1.68 -3.63
C ILE A 144 0.24 2.81 -4.65
N LEU A 145 0.40 4.07 -4.22
CA LEU A 145 0.18 5.26 -5.04
C LEU A 145 1.49 5.86 -5.60
N THR A 146 2.52 5.05 -5.90
CA THR A 146 3.76 5.53 -6.54
C THR A 146 3.48 6.35 -7.80
N HIS A 147 2.48 5.96 -8.59
CA HIS A 147 2.07 6.64 -9.82
C HIS A 147 1.48 8.05 -9.59
N ARG A 148 1.00 8.34 -8.38
CA ARG A 148 0.50 9.67 -7.99
C ARG A 148 1.63 10.56 -7.49
N LEU A 149 2.58 9.99 -6.74
CA LEU A 149 3.78 10.70 -6.29
C LEU A 149 4.72 11.05 -7.45
N PHE A 150 4.91 10.11 -8.38
CA PHE A 150 5.85 10.24 -9.50
C PHE A 150 5.11 10.09 -10.84
N PRO A 151 4.26 11.06 -11.23
CA PRO A 151 3.34 10.93 -12.35
C PRO A 151 3.99 10.83 -13.73
N GLN A 152 5.31 11.09 -13.83
CA GLN A 152 6.07 10.93 -15.06
C GLN A 152 6.72 9.55 -15.20
N ALA A 153 6.67 8.73 -14.16
CA ALA A 153 7.18 7.37 -14.18
C ALA A 153 6.35 6.51 -15.15
N GLN A 154 7.04 5.81 -16.04
CA GLN A 154 6.48 4.78 -16.90
C GLN A 154 6.59 3.41 -16.23
N TYR A 155 7.68 3.16 -15.51
CA TYR A 155 7.90 1.94 -14.75
C TYR A 155 8.28 2.27 -13.31
N SER A 156 7.77 1.51 -12.35
CA SER A 156 8.22 1.54 -10.97
C SER A 156 8.45 0.16 -10.37
N ILE A 157 9.42 0.10 -9.48
CA ILE A 157 9.69 -1.04 -8.59
C ILE A 157 9.58 -0.51 -7.15
N TRP A 158 8.54 -0.92 -6.43
CA TRP A 158 8.43 -0.70 -4.99
C TRP A 158 9.19 -1.79 -4.24
N ILE A 159 9.92 -1.40 -3.20
CA ILE A 159 10.67 -2.28 -2.31
C ILE A 159 10.44 -1.82 -0.85
N ASP A 160 10.10 -2.75 0.04
CA ASP A 160 9.88 -2.46 1.47
C ASP A 160 11.16 -1.94 2.16
N GLY A 161 11.02 -1.07 3.16
CA GLY A 161 12.14 -0.34 3.78
C GLY A 161 13.20 -1.24 4.42
N LYS A 162 12.79 -2.40 4.93
CA LYS A 162 13.67 -3.43 5.51
C LYS A 162 14.49 -4.24 4.49
N MET A 163 14.33 -3.98 3.20
CA MET A 163 14.90 -4.83 2.15
C MET A 163 16.09 -4.16 1.47
N GLU A 164 17.15 -4.92 1.31
CA GLU A 164 18.29 -4.56 0.48
C GLU A 164 18.16 -5.25 -0.88
N LEU A 165 18.10 -4.47 -1.96
CA LEU A 165 18.01 -5.00 -3.32
C LEU A 165 19.36 -5.55 -3.77
N LEU A 166 19.40 -6.81 -4.22
CA LEU A 166 20.64 -7.47 -4.69
C LEU A 166 20.75 -7.54 -6.22
N VAL A 167 19.64 -7.29 -6.91
CA VAL A 167 19.50 -7.51 -8.35
C VAL A 167 19.25 -6.20 -9.06
N ASP A 168 19.93 -6.01 -10.18
CA ASP A 168 19.79 -4.81 -11.00
C ASP A 168 18.32 -4.59 -11.44
N PRO A 169 17.75 -3.38 -11.27
CA PRO A 169 16.34 -3.12 -11.55
C PRO A 169 15.97 -3.28 -13.03
N LEU A 170 16.93 -3.11 -13.96
CA LEU A 170 16.68 -3.36 -15.37
C LEU A 170 16.44 -4.85 -15.64
N LEU A 171 17.17 -5.74 -14.95
CA LEU A 171 16.95 -7.19 -15.03
C LEU A 171 15.61 -7.60 -14.39
N ILE A 172 15.18 -6.89 -13.34
CA ILE A 172 13.85 -7.10 -12.74
C ILE A 172 12.75 -6.75 -13.75
N LEU A 173 12.84 -5.61 -14.43
CA LEU A 173 11.85 -5.26 -15.47
C LEU A 173 11.86 -6.27 -16.62
N GLU A 174 13.04 -6.69 -17.08
CA GLU A 174 13.16 -7.70 -18.13
C GLU A 174 12.50 -9.03 -17.71
N ARG A 175 12.83 -9.54 -16.52
CA ARG A 175 12.37 -10.83 -16.03
C ARG A 175 10.86 -10.87 -15.79
N TYR A 176 10.33 -9.87 -15.09
CA TYR A 176 8.98 -9.93 -14.54
C TYR A 176 7.93 -9.18 -15.38
N LEU A 177 8.35 -8.23 -16.22
CA LEU A 177 7.45 -7.50 -17.12
C LEU A 177 7.71 -7.90 -18.57
N TRP A 178 8.86 -7.54 -19.14
CA TRP A 178 9.04 -7.53 -20.60
C TRP A 178 9.08 -8.91 -21.23
N ARG A 179 9.82 -9.86 -20.64
CA ARG A 179 9.95 -11.23 -21.17
C ARG A 179 8.60 -11.93 -21.29
N GLY A 180 7.75 -11.77 -20.27
CA GLY A 180 6.41 -12.35 -20.21
C GLY A 180 5.31 -11.46 -20.81
N LYS A 181 5.65 -10.26 -21.32
CA LYS A 181 4.70 -9.23 -21.76
C LYS A 181 3.65 -8.89 -20.69
N HIS A 182 4.08 -8.85 -19.43
CA HIS A 182 3.28 -8.42 -18.30
C HIS A 182 3.49 -6.93 -18.04
N THR A 183 2.47 -6.27 -17.48
CA THR A 183 2.55 -4.84 -17.11
C THR A 183 2.48 -4.63 -15.60
N PHE A 184 2.19 -5.70 -14.84
CA PHE A 184 2.18 -5.69 -13.38
C PHE A 184 2.67 -7.04 -12.87
N ALA A 185 3.59 -7.04 -11.92
CA ALA A 185 4.09 -8.23 -11.25
C ALA A 185 4.24 -8.01 -9.74
N ILE A 186 3.95 -9.06 -8.98
CA ILE A 186 4.00 -9.04 -7.52
C ILE A 186 4.33 -10.44 -7.01
N ALA A 187 5.05 -10.54 -5.90
CA ALA A 187 5.40 -11.85 -5.35
C ALA A 187 4.17 -12.53 -4.72
N GLN A 188 4.12 -13.86 -4.78
CA GLN A 188 3.16 -14.66 -4.02
C GLN A 188 3.56 -14.69 -2.55
N HIS A 189 2.57 -14.59 -1.65
CA HIS A 189 2.82 -14.77 -0.23
C HIS A 189 3.31 -16.19 0.09
N LYS A 190 4.26 -16.30 1.03
CA LYS A 190 4.96 -17.55 1.33
C LYS A 190 4.05 -18.68 1.83
N HIS A 191 3.01 -18.35 2.58
CA HIS A 191 2.21 -19.34 3.33
C HIS A 191 0.72 -19.33 3.02
N HIS A 192 0.14 -18.14 2.86
CA HIS A 192 -1.31 -18.00 2.70
C HIS A 192 -1.66 -17.76 1.25
N ARG A 193 -2.76 -18.36 0.82
CA ARG A 193 -3.33 -18.16 -0.52
C ARG A 193 -4.68 -17.50 -0.47
N SER A 194 -5.44 -17.68 0.60
CA SER A 194 -6.72 -16.99 0.80
C SER A 194 -6.57 -15.79 1.71
N ILE A 195 -7.25 -14.69 1.39
CA ILE A 195 -7.33 -13.53 2.29
C ILE A 195 -7.93 -13.87 3.66
N PHE A 196 -8.76 -14.92 3.75
CA PHE A 196 -9.33 -15.38 5.03
C PHE A 196 -8.28 -16.08 5.90
N GLU A 197 -7.33 -16.81 5.29
CA GLU A 197 -6.18 -17.38 6.00
C GLU A 197 -5.27 -16.26 6.53
N GLU A 198 -4.98 -15.27 5.68
CA GLU A 198 -4.19 -14.10 6.06
C GLU A 198 -4.87 -13.27 7.15
N ALA A 199 -6.20 -13.12 7.09
CA ALA A 199 -6.98 -12.43 8.13
C ALA A 199 -6.85 -13.15 9.49
N ASP A 200 -6.99 -14.48 9.52
CA ASP A 200 -6.79 -15.26 10.74
C ASP A 200 -5.36 -15.12 11.30
N ALA A 201 -4.35 -15.18 10.43
CA ALA A 201 -2.96 -14.96 10.80
C ALA A 201 -2.72 -13.58 11.42
N ASN A 202 -3.29 -12.52 10.83
CA ASN A 202 -3.21 -11.16 11.36
C ASN A 202 -3.85 -11.06 12.76
N LYS A 203 -5.01 -11.71 12.98
CA LYS A 203 -5.67 -11.77 14.29
C LYS A 203 -4.85 -12.51 15.35
N ARG A 204 -4.16 -13.59 14.97
CA ARG A 204 -3.33 -14.38 15.90
C ARG A 204 -2.05 -13.66 16.27
N ARG A 205 -1.39 -13.06 15.29
CA ARG A 205 -0.16 -12.27 15.45
C ARG A 205 -0.41 -10.85 15.98
N LYS A 206 -1.66 -10.52 16.34
CA LYS A 206 -2.09 -9.20 16.88
C LYS A 206 -1.65 -8.04 15.98
N ARG A 207 -1.73 -8.23 14.67
CA ARG A 207 -1.31 -7.27 13.64
C ARG A 207 -2.35 -6.20 13.34
N TYR A 208 -3.58 -6.39 13.82
CA TYR A 208 -4.65 -5.39 13.86
C TYR A 208 -5.75 -5.88 14.79
N ALA A 209 -6.72 -5.03 15.15
CA ALA A 209 -7.83 -5.42 16.00
C ALA A 209 -8.69 -6.51 15.35
N ARG A 210 -8.90 -7.59 16.12
CA ARG A 210 -9.71 -8.75 15.70
C ARG A 210 -11.12 -8.38 15.23
N PRO A 211 -11.93 -7.63 16.00
CA PRO A 211 -13.30 -7.30 15.56
C PRO A 211 -13.31 -6.49 14.26
N LEU A 212 -12.28 -5.67 14.00
CA LEU A 212 -12.20 -4.87 12.78
C LEU A 212 -11.76 -5.69 11.56
N ILE A 213 -10.85 -6.65 11.75
CA ILE A 213 -10.52 -7.64 10.71
C ILE A 213 -11.76 -8.48 10.37
N ASP A 214 -12.50 -8.94 11.38
CA ASP A 214 -13.70 -9.75 11.16
C ASP A 214 -14.78 -8.96 10.42
N LEU A 215 -15.00 -7.69 10.78
CA LEU A 215 -15.91 -6.81 10.05
C LEU A 215 -15.48 -6.62 8.59
N HIS A 216 -14.20 -6.34 8.34
CA HIS A 216 -13.63 -6.21 7.00
C HIS A 216 -13.87 -7.46 6.15
N MET A 217 -13.57 -8.65 6.70
CA MET A 217 -13.76 -9.91 5.98
C MET A 217 -15.24 -10.28 5.80
N LYS A 218 -16.11 -9.92 6.75
CA LYS A 218 -17.56 -10.13 6.61
C LYS A 218 -18.13 -9.31 5.47
N ILE A 219 -17.70 -8.05 5.32
CA ILE A 219 -18.11 -7.20 4.19
C ILE A 219 -17.70 -7.86 2.86
N TYR A 220 -16.44 -8.30 2.75
CA TYR A 220 -15.98 -8.97 1.53
C TYR A 220 -16.72 -10.28 1.24
N ARG A 221 -16.99 -11.08 2.28
CA ARG A 221 -17.77 -12.32 2.17
C ARG A 221 -19.20 -12.04 1.70
N TYR A 222 -19.85 -11.04 2.28
CA TYR A 222 -21.19 -10.58 1.89
C TYR A 222 -21.24 -10.15 0.41
N GLU A 223 -20.17 -9.52 -0.08
CA GLU A 223 -20.01 -9.08 -1.48
C GLU A 223 -19.59 -10.21 -2.45
N GLY A 224 -19.61 -11.47 -1.98
CA GLY A 224 -19.38 -12.65 -2.80
C GLY A 224 -17.93 -13.11 -2.88
N MET A 225 -17.01 -12.53 -2.10
CA MET A 225 -15.64 -13.03 -2.04
C MET A 225 -15.62 -14.43 -1.39
N GLU A 226 -15.31 -15.44 -2.20
CA GLU A 226 -15.12 -16.83 -1.77
C GLU A 226 -13.68 -17.09 -1.32
N PRO A 227 -13.43 -18.08 -0.46
CA PRO A 227 -12.07 -18.56 -0.15
C PRO A 227 -11.29 -18.91 -1.42
N TRP A 228 -9.97 -18.76 -1.35
CA TRP A 228 -9.13 -19.17 -2.47
C TRP A 228 -9.21 -20.70 -2.63
N SER A 229 -9.26 -21.15 -3.87
CA SER A 229 -9.17 -22.57 -4.23
C SER A 229 -8.35 -22.75 -5.49
N PRO A 230 -7.81 -23.96 -5.77
CA PRO A 230 -7.09 -24.23 -7.01
C PRO A 230 -7.90 -24.00 -8.30
N MET A 231 -9.22 -23.87 -8.20
CA MET A 231 -10.11 -23.57 -9.32
C MET A 231 -10.16 -22.07 -9.67
N LYS A 232 -9.67 -21.18 -8.79
CA LYS A 232 -9.58 -19.75 -9.10
C LYS A 232 -8.53 -19.50 -10.19
N LYS A 233 -8.78 -18.47 -11.00
CA LYS A 233 -7.85 -18.05 -12.09
C LYS A 233 -6.52 -17.53 -11.56
N THR A 234 -6.51 -16.98 -10.35
CA THR A 234 -5.31 -16.45 -9.69
C THR A 234 -4.63 -17.55 -8.88
N VAL A 235 -3.30 -17.57 -8.91
CA VAL A 235 -2.50 -18.56 -8.14
C VAL A 235 -2.59 -18.34 -6.62
N SER A 236 -3.00 -17.15 -6.19
CA SER A 236 -3.24 -16.74 -4.80
C SER A 236 -4.03 -15.43 -4.77
N ASP A 237 -4.83 -15.24 -3.73
CA ASP A 237 -5.46 -13.95 -3.40
C ASP A 237 -4.52 -13.05 -2.55
N VAL A 238 -3.46 -13.62 -1.98
CA VAL A 238 -2.56 -12.96 -1.03
C VAL A 238 -1.18 -12.73 -1.65
N PRO A 239 -0.76 -11.45 -1.81
CA PRO A 239 0.58 -11.13 -2.29
C PRO A 239 1.60 -11.08 -1.14
N GLU A 240 2.87 -11.30 -1.48
CA GLU A 240 4.00 -10.76 -0.74
C GLU A 240 4.22 -9.32 -1.22
N GLY A 241 3.62 -8.38 -0.49
CA GLY A 241 3.59 -6.97 -0.89
C GLY A 241 4.92 -6.26 -0.72
N ALA A 242 5.97 -6.91 -0.23
CA ALA A 242 7.26 -6.27 -0.03
C ALA A 242 7.97 -5.87 -1.34
N ILE A 243 7.50 -6.38 -2.49
CA ILE A 243 7.92 -5.93 -3.82
C ILE A 243 6.68 -5.73 -4.73
N ILE A 244 6.66 -4.65 -5.51
CA ILE A 244 5.66 -4.44 -6.57
C ILE A 244 6.37 -3.90 -7.81
N ILE A 245 6.24 -4.58 -8.94
CA ILE A 245 6.89 -4.20 -10.21
C ILE A 245 5.79 -3.85 -11.20
N ARG A 246 5.80 -2.65 -11.78
CA ARG A 246 4.68 -2.23 -12.65
C ARG A 246 5.08 -1.23 -13.71
N GLU A 247 4.43 -1.36 -14.84
CA GLU A 247 4.23 -0.32 -15.84
C GLU A 247 2.98 0.49 -15.47
N HIS A 248 3.06 1.82 -15.61
CA HIS A 248 2.02 2.76 -15.25
C HIS A 248 0.99 2.95 -16.38
N THR A 249 0.26 1.88 -16.69
CA THR A 249 -0.90 1.91 -17.59
C THR A 249 -2.14 2.46 -16.88
N ALA A 250 -3.16 2.89 -17.64
CA ALA A 250 -4.42 3.37 -17.07
C ALA A 250 -5.08 2.34 -16.15
N LEU A 251 -5.07 1.06 -16.54
CA LEU A 251 -5.65 -0.03 -15.77
C LEU A 251 -4.86 -0.35 -14.50
N ASN A 252 -3.52 -0.35 -14.56
CA ASN A 252 -2.67 -0.61 -13.38
C ASN A 252 -2.75 0.53 -12.37
N ASN A 253 -2.87 1.78 -12.86
CA ASN A 253 -3.09 2.94 -12.02
C ASN A 253 -4.49 2.91 -11.39
N LEU A 254 -5.54 2.55 -12.14
CA LEU A 254 -6.88 2.32 -11.59
C LEU A 254 -6.88 1.23 -10.50
N PHE A 255 -6.25 0.08 -10.76
CA PHE A 255 -6.09 -0.98 -9.76
C PHE A 255 -5.43 -0.44 -8.49
N SER A 256 -4.34 0.33 -8.64
CA SER A 256 -3.63 0.93 -7.52
C SER A 256 -4.50 1.92 -6.74
N CYS A 257 -5.31 2.74 -7.42
CA CYS A 257 -6.29 3.63 -6.77
C CYS A 257 -7.33 2.83 -5.96
N LEU A 258 -7.95 1.81 -6.56
CA LEU A 258 -8.96 0.98 -5.90
C LEU A 258 -8.37 0.23 -4.70
N TRP A 259 -7.16 -0.32 -4.85
CA TRP A 259 -6.45 -0.98 -3.75
C TRP A 259 -6.14 -0.01 -2.60
N SER A 260 -5.68 1.20 -2.93
CA SER A 260 -5.46 2.24 -1.92
C SER A 260 -6.75 2.68 -1.26
N ASN A 261 -7.89 2.71 -1.97
CA ASN A 261 -9.18 3.06 -1.39
C ASN A 261 -9.67 1.99 -0.40
N GLU A 262 -9.52 0.71 -0.74
CA GLU A 262 -9.84 -0.38 0.18
C GLU A 262 -8.96 -0.34 1.43
N VAL A 263 -7.65 -0.05 1.26
CA VAL A 263 -6.77 0.21 2.40
C VAL A 263 -7.30 1.40 3.19
N HIS A 264 -7.55 2.55 2.56
CA HIS A 264 -8.05 3.77 3.21
C HIS A 264 -9.34 3.56 4.01
N LEU A 265 -10.29 2.80 3.45
CA LEU A 265 -11.58 2.50 4.08
C LEU A 265 -11.47 1.46 5.19
N PHE A 266 -10.61 0.46 5.03
CA PHE A 266 -10.53 -0.66 5.98
C PHE A 266 -9.20 -0.68 6.73
N THR A 267 -8.63 -1.87 6.90
CA THR A 267 -7.39 -2.06 7.64
C THR A 267 -6.17 -1.67 6.79
N PRO A 268 -5.05 -1.25 7.40
CA PRO A 268 -3.80 -0.99 6.66
C PRO A 268 -3.10 -2.28 6.19
N ARG A 269 -3.73 -3.46 6.36
CA ARG A 269 -3.21 -4.75 5.91
C ARG A 269 -3.58 -4.95 4.44
N ASP A 270 -2.75 -4.39 3.59
CA ASP A 270 -2.87 -4.38 2.13
C ASP A 270 -2.98 -5.79 1.49
N GLN A 271 -2.46 -6.82 2.17
CA GLN A 271 -2.64 -8.21 1.77
C GLN A 271 -4.11 -8.69 1.82
N LEU A 272 -4.94 -8.11 2.70
CA LEU A 272 -6.36 -8.46 2.83
C LEU A 272 -7.20 -7.86 1.69
N SER A 273 -6.82 -6.68 1.19
CA SER A 273 -7.56 -5.97 0.16
C SER A 273 -7.10 -6.28 -1.27
N PHE A 274 -5.86 -6.71 -1.48
CA PHE A 274 -5.33 -7.00 -2.83
C PHE A 274 -6.21 -8.00 -3.59
N GLY A 275 -6.40 -9.20 -3.03
CA GLY A 275 -7.18 -10.26 -3.67
C GLY A 275 -8.64 -9.89 -3.89
N TYR A 276 -9.21 -9.06 -3.00
CA TYR A 276 -10.56 -8.56 -3.14
C TYR A 276 -10.69 -7.59 -4.33
N VAL A 277 -9.75 -6.65 -4.51
CA VAL A 277 -9.75 -5.75 -5.69
C VAL A 277 -9.55 -6.53 -6.98
N VAL A 278 -8.67 -7.54 -6.97
CA VAL A 278 -8.51 -8.46 -8.12
C VAL A 278 -9.81 -9.19 -8.43
N TYR A 279 -10.51 -9.71 -7.42
CA TYR A 279 -11.83 -10.34 -7.58
C TYR A 279 -12.83 -9.37 -8.21
N ARG A 280 -12.93 -8.14 -7.71
CA ARG A 280 -13.87 -7.12 -8.20
C ARG A 280 -13.58 -6.67 -9.64
N LEU A 281 -12.31 -6.61 -10.03
CA LEU A 281 -11.90 -6.30 -11.41
C LEU A 281 -11.98 -7.51 -12.36
N GLY A 282 -12.04 -8.71 -11.81
CA GLY A 282 -12.14 -9.95 -12.57
C GLY A 282 -11.02 -10.11 -13.61
N GLY A 283 -11.38 -10.61 -14.80
CA GLY A 283 -10.42 -10.87 -15.87
C GLY A 283 -9.84 -9.64 -16.57
N LEU A 284 -10.27 -8.43 -16.19
CA LEU A 284 -9.78 -7.19 -16.78
C LEU A 284 -8.36 -6.89 -16.31
N PHE A 285 -8.11 -6.99 -14.99
CA PHE A 285 -6.79 -6.78 -14.42
C PHE A 285 -5.93 -8.04 -14.56
N LYS A 286 -4.87 -7.94 -15.37
CA LYS A 286 -3.90 -9.02 -15.58
C LYS A 286 -2.60 -8.67 -14.87
N PHE A 287 -2.08 -9.62 -14.12
CA PHE A 287 -0.83 -9.47 -13.39
C PHE A 287 -0.09 -10.80 -13.34
N PHE A 288 1.22 -10.72 -13.17
CA PHE A 288 2.10 -11.86 -12.98
C PHE A 288 2.42 -12.03 -11.50
N MET A 289 1.90 -13.08 -10.88
CA MET A 289 2.24 -13.40 -9.51
C MET A 289 3.35 -14.47 -9.48
N PHE A 290 4.57 -14.02 -9.23
CA PHE A 290 5.74 -14.90 -9.27
C PHE A 290 5.96 -15.61 -7.92
N PRO A 291 6.55 -16.82 -7.91
CA PRO A 291 6.66 -17.63 -6.70
C PRO A 291 7.58 -16.99 -5.65
N ASN A 292 7.30 -17.27 -4.38
CA ASN A 292 8.06 -16.70 -3.26
C ASN A 292 9.56 -17.04 -3.27
N CYS A 293 9.96 -18.16 -3.90
CA CYS A 293 11.38 -18.51 -4.04
C CYS A 293 12.14 -17.50 -4.90
N GLU A 294 11.53 -17.00 -5.98
CA GLU A 294 12.12 -15.94 -6.82
C GLU A 294 12.25 -14.63 -6.02
N TYR A 295 11.22 -14.27 -5.22
CA TYR A 295 11.28 -13.14 -4.29
C TYR A 295 12.49 -13.20 -3.34
N ASN A 296 12.77 -14.36 -2.73
CA ASN A 296 13.88 -14.51 -1.79
C ASN A 296 15.26 -14.35 -2.46
N SER A 297 15.35 -14.50 -3.79
CA SER A 297 16.60 -14.31 -4.54
C SER A 297 16.89 -12.84 -4.87
N LEU A 298 15.91 -11.95 -4.73
CA LEU A 298 16.03 -10.55 -5.11
C LEU A 298 16.63 -9.68 -4.00
N PHE A 299 16.62 -10.14 -2.74
CA PHE A 299 16.87 -9.26 -1.60
C PHE A 299 17.56 -9.93 -0.41
N VAL A 300 18.26 -9.12 0.40
CA VAL A 300 18.54 -9.42 1.82
C VAL A 300 17.46 -8.76 2.68
N LEU A 301 16.93 -9.51 3.65
CA LEU A 301 15.96 -9.00 4.63
C LEU A 301 16.68 -8.59 5.91
N HIS A 302 16.47 -7.34 6.32
CA HIS A 302 16.99 -6.80 7.56
C HIS A 302 15.89 -6.75 8.64
N PRO A 303 16.24 -6.84 9.93
CA PRO A 303 15.28 -6.68 11.02
C PRO A 303 14.81 -5.23 11.14
N HIS A 304 13.55 -5.05 11.55
CA HIS A 304 13.03 -3.73 11.90
C HIS A 304 13.74 -3.16 13.14
N THR A 305 13.83 -1.84 13.23
CA THR A 305 14.48 -1.14 14.36
C THR A 305 13.63 -1.20 15.64
N ARG A 306 12.32 -1.41 15.50
CA ARG A 306 11.34 -1.46 16.58
C ARG A 306 10.14 -2.32 16.19
N GLU A 307 9.33 -2.69 17.17
CA GLU A 307 7.99 -3.22 16.88
C GLU A 307 7.01 -2.09 16.57
N HIS A 308 6.06 -2.37 15.68
CA HIS A 308 5.00 -1.41 15.36
C HIS A 308 3.84 -1.61 16.33
N SER A 309 3.36 -0.53 16.93
CA SER A 309 2.14 -0.53 17.73
C SER A 309 1.24 0.64 17.33
N SER A 310 -0.05 0.38 17.14
CA SER A 310 -1.06 1.44 17.01
C SER A 310 -2.16 1.28 18.04
N LYS A 311 -2.74 2.40 18.49
CA LYS A 311 -3.84 2.41 19.47
C LYS A 311 -5.02 1.55 19.02
N VAL A 312 -5.34 1.58 17.73
CA VAL A 312 -6.46 0.82 17.15
C VAL A 312 -6.32 -0.69 17.31
N GLU A 313 -5.11 -1.20 17.50
CA GLU A 313 -4.86 -2.64 17.63
C GLU A 313 -5.31 -3.21 18.97
N TRP A 314 -5.50 -2.34 19.97
CA TRP A 314 -5.88 -2.71 21.33
C TRP A 314 -7.39 -2.89 21.51
N VAL A 315 -8.18 -2.61 20.47
CA VAL A 315 -9.63 -2.77 20.48
C VAL A 315 -10.01 -4.25 20.63
N LYS A 316 -10.81 -4.57 21.66
CA LYS A 316 -11.20 -5.95 22.00
C LYS A 316 -12.59 -6.32 21.49
N SER A 317 -13.49 -5.34 21.33
CA SER A 317 -14.87 -5.55 20.86
C SER A 317 -15.37 -4.35 20.05
N LEU A 318 -16.42 -4.56 19.24
CA LEU A 318 -17.09 -3.45 18.55
C LEU A 318 -17.79 -2.51 19.54
N ASP A 319 -18.27 -3.00 20.69
CA ASP A 319 -18.87 -2.14 21.71
C ASP A 319 -17.83 -1.21 22.36
N GLU A 320 -16.67 -1.74 22.74
CA GLU A 320 -15.55 -0.94 23.22
C GLU A 320 -15.12 0.08 22.16
N PHE A 321 -15.07 -0.37 20.91
CA PHE A 321 -14.71 0.47 19.77
C PHE A 321 -15.67 1.65 19.59
N ASN A 322 -16.98 1.41 19.73
CA ASN A 322 -18.05 2.39 19.50
C ASN A 322 -18.26 3.36 20.67
N LYS A 323 -17.66 3.13 21.84
CA LYS A 323 -17.71 4.09 22.96
C LYS A 323 -17.03 5.40 22.57
N LYS A 324 -17.73 6.52 22.77
CA LYS A 324 -17.19 7.87 22.51
C LYS A 324 -15.92 8.10 23.35
N ASN A 325 -14.93 8.77 22.76
CA ASN A 325 -13.71 9.27 23.41
C ASN A 325 -12.72 8.22 23.98
N ASN A 326 -12.68 6.99 23.46
CA ASN A 326 -11.67 6.01 23.87
C ASN A 326 -10.26 6.27 23.29
N GLY A 327 -10.11 7.17 22.31
CA GLY A 327 -8.84 7.47 21.64
C GLY A 327 -8.27 6.32 20.78
N LEU A 328 -9.03 5.25 20.54
CA LEU A 328 -8.62 4.06 19.80
C LEU A 328 -8.95 4.14 18.31
N LYS A 329 -9.89 5.01 17.93
CA LYS A 329 -10.35 5.20 16.55
C LYS A 329 -9.42 6.14 15.79
N GLU A 330 -8.98 5.71 14.60
CA GLU A 330 -8.28 6.61 13.67
C GLU A 330 -9.24 7.71 13.19
N SER A 331 -8.74 8.94 13.14
CA SER A 331 -9.52 10.10 12.67
C SER A 331 -9.43 10.31 11.16
N ARG A 332 -8.37 9.80 10.52
CA ARG A 332 -8.07 10.07 9.10
C ARG A 332 -8.04 8.86 8.17
N GLY A 333 -8.26 7.66 8.69
CA GLY A 333 -8.29 6.41 7.93
C GLY A 333 -9.21 5.38 8.58
N GLY A 334 -9.46 4.25 7.91
CA GLY A 334 -10.32 3.17 8.39
C GLY A 334 -11.82 3.48 8.35
N LEU A 335 -12.25 4.47 7.55
CA LEU A 335 -13.60 5.02 7.59
C LEU A 335 -14.72 4.00 7.33
N GLY A 336 -14.49 3.00 6.49
CA GLY A 336 -15.43 1.92 6.22
C GLY A 336 -15.63 0.95 7.40
N LEU A 337 -14.75 0.99 8.40
CA LEU A 337 -14.96 0.30 9.68
C LEU A 337 -15.78 1.14 10.67
N TRP A 338 -15.88 2.45 10.41
CA TRP A 338 -16.52 3.43 11.28
C TRP A 338 -17.94 3.76 10.84
N THR A 339 -18.15 3.74 9.53
CA THR A 339 -19.43 3.99 8.87
C THR A 339 -20.15 2.67 8.73
N PRO A 340 -21.43 2.56 9.17
CA PRO A 340 -22.20 1.33 9.02
C PRO A 340 -22.22 0.86 7.57
N TYR A 341 -21.92 -0.42 7.37
CA TYR A 341 -22.09 -1.06 6.07
C TYR A 341 -23.59 -1.27 5.79
N PRO A 342 -24.09 -0.98 4.59
CA PRO A 342 -25.53 -1.03 4.30
C PRO A 342 -26.11 -2.44 4.23
N GLY A 343 -25.29 -3.48 4.05
CA GLY A 343 -25.72 -4.88 4.01
C GLY A 343 -25.87 -5.50 5.40
N ASN A 344 -26.75 -6.50 5.52
CA ASN A 344 -26.91 -7.25 6.77
C ASN A 344 -25.76 -8.26 6.94
N LEU A 345 -24.86 -7.97 7.89
CA LEU A 345 -23.68 -8.79 8.18
C LEU A 345 -23.89 -9.82 9.30
N ASP A 346 -25.08 -9.86 9.93
CA ASP A 346 -25.34 -10.71 11.10
C ASP A 346 -25.35 -12.19 10.73
N LEU A 347 -25.84 -12.51 9.53
CA LEU A 347 -25.91 -13.86 8.99
C LEU A 347 -24.63 -14.28 8.24
N VAL A 348 -23.65 -13.38 8.11
CA VAL A 348 -22.42 -13.65 7.37
C VAL A 348 -21.45 -14.44 8.24
N VAL A 349 -21.25 -15.71 7.85
CA VAL A 349 -20.29 -16.61 8.48
C VAL A 349 -18.97 -16.57 7.71
N LEU A 350 -17.88 -16.28 8.42
CA LEU A 350 -16.54 -16.37 7.85
C LEU A 350 -16.14 -17.84 7.68
N PRO A 351 -15.47 -18.20 6.57
CA PRO A 351 -15.07 -19.56 6.30
C PRO A 351 -14.11 -20.08 7.37
N PRO A 352 -14.19 -21.38 7.74
CA PRO A 352 -13.22 -21.98 8.63
C PRO A 352 -11.84 -21.99 7.97
N VAL A 353 -10.81 -21.67 8.75
CA VAL A 353 -9.42 -21.64 8.28
C VAL A 353 -8.69 -22.88 8.77
N ALA A 354 -8.26 -23.74 7.84
CA ALA A 354 -7.42 -24.89 8.15
C ALA A 354 -5.97 -24.42 8.37
N ARG A 355 -5.39 -24.76 9.52
CA ARG A 355 -4.02 -24.36 9.86
C ARG A 355 -3.01 -25.22 9.09
N THR A 356 -2.48 -24.69 8.01
CA THR A 356 -1.48 -25.38 7.18
C THR A 356 -0.03 -25.09 7.57
N SER A 357 0.20 -24.13 8.48
CA SER A 357 1.53 -23.70 8.94
C SER A 357 1.50 -23.27 10.41
N LYS A 358 2.57 -23.58 11.17
CA LYS A 358 2.78 -23.04 12.53
C LYS A 358 3.18 -21.57 12.52
N ALA A 359 3.81 -21.13 11.43
CA ALA A 359 4.30 -19.77 11.28
C ALA A 359 3.18 -18.83 10.84
N GLY A 360 2.29 -19.29 9.97
CA GLY A 360 1.14 -18.52 9.47
C GLY A 360 0.08 -18.37 10.52
#